data_AF-A0A5C6Z8A7-F1
#
_entry.id   AF-A0A5C6Z8A7-F1
#
_cell.length_a   1.000
_cell.length_b   1.000
_cell.length_c   1.000
_cell.angle_alpha   90.00
_cell.angle_beta   90.00
_cell.angle_gamma   90.00
#
_symmetry.space_group_name_H-M   'P 1'
#
loop_
_entity.id
_entity.type
_entity.pdbx_description
1 polymer ?
#
loop_
_entity_poly.entity_id
_entity_poly.type
_entity_poly.pdbx_seq_one_letter_code
_entity_poly.pdbx_strand_id
1 'polypeptide(L)'
;MTPICRTGPHANHARPCRAWGFRPGSRNTVTGSSHDGKHHLRGSGQRSGRREHRHEAGVAGKAADHDLQSRTDTIKSQISEYGKIKSAFSAMRDAAAKLANPTTWSALTATSSDTTMATVIAGAGSGAGSYALDVANLASAQSLSSKGFANNATVGSGSMTIELGQWSGTNNSTFTSKDGATPVSISISSTDTLANIRDKVNASGAGVLASVVTDATGSRLVIRSRDTGEANGFRITTADDDGNGADANGLSALAYDPTASISSMTQNTAAKNANLTINGLAISSASNNIEGASTASRSTCSRPGSPPSPSARTRTASRRRSTTSSRRTTA
;
A
#
# COMPACT_ATOMS: atom_id res chain seq x y z
N MET A 1 46.41 19.74 -6.48
CA MET A 1 45.29 20.64 -6.13
C MET A 1 44.00 19.83 -6.14
N THR A 2 43.20 20.00 -5.10
CA THR A 2 42.17 19.11 -4.56
C THR A 2 41.02 18.78 -5.52
N PRO A 3 40.58 17.51 -5.64
CA PRO A 3 39.32 17.14 -6.26
C PRO A 3 38.22 16.94 -5.19
N ILE A 4 36.99 17.35 -5.52
CA ILE A 4 35.78 17.11 -4.72
C ILE A 4 35.14 15.81 -5.24
N CYS A 5 35.05 14.80 -4.37
CA CYS A 5 34.40 13.52 -4.65
C CYS A 5 32.95 13.47 -4.18
N ARG A 6 32.15 12.86 -5.05
CA ARG A 6 30.76 12.42 -4.96
C ARG A 6 30.65 11.17 -4.08
N THR A 7 29.63 11.02 -3.24
CA THR A 7 29.22 9.71 -2.71
C THR A 7 27.69 9.61 -2.57
N GLY A 8 27.15 8.57 -3.23
CA GLY A 8 25.81 8.03 -3.01
C GLY A 8 25.79 6.91 -1.96
N PRO A 9 24.65 6.20 -1.83
CA PRO A 9 24.17 5.59 -0.57
C PRO A 9 24.29 4.06 -0.53
N HIS A 10 24.25 3.43 0.65
CA HIS A 10 23.83 2.02 0.80
C HIS A 10 23.40 1.67 2.24
N ALA A 11 22.53 0.67 2.31
CA ALA A 11 21.69 0.25 3.42
C ALA A 11 22.33 -0.77 4.40
N ASN A 12 21.57 -1.03 5.47
CA ASN A 12 21.18 -2.37 5.98
C ASN A 12 21.85 -3.01 7.23
N HIS A 13 20.96 -3.67 8.01
CA HIS A 13 21.14 -4.70 9.06
C HIS A 13 21.56 -4.27 10.47
N ALA A 14 21.22 -4.93 11.58
CA ALA A 14 20.14 -5.81 12.05
C ALA A 14 20.40 -6.01 13.56
N ARG A 15 19.34 -6.16 14.39
CA ARG A 15 19.39 -6.64 15.81
C ARG A 15 19.66 -8.17 15.84
N PRO A 16 19.88 -8.92 16.98
CA PRO A 16 19.35 -8.69 18.35
C PRO A 16 20.07 -9.33 19.59
N CYS A 17 19.44 -9.14 20.78
CA CYS A 17 19.19 -10.12 21.88
C CYS A 17 20.07 -10.24 23.17
N ARG A 18 19.31 -10.15 24.30
CA ARG A 18 19.39 -10.85 25.61
C ARG A 18 20.45 -10.36 26.63
N ALA A 19 20.07 -9.74 27.75
CA ALA A 19 19.46 -10.27 28.98
C ALA A 19 20.46 -11.02 29.88
N TRP A 20 20.51 -10.64 31.17
CA TRP A 20 20.55 -11.49 32.38
C TRP A 20 20.66 -10.55 33.60
N GLY A 21 19.81 -10.75 34.60
CA GLY A 21 19.83 -10.02 35.87
C GLY A 21 20.37 -10.90 37.00
N PHE A 22 20.67 -10.30 38.16
CA PHE A 22 20.66 -10.96 39.46
C PHE A 22 20.58 -9.91 40.59
N ARG A 23 19.70 -10.14 41.57
CA ARG A 23 19.47 -9.41 42.84
C ARG A 23 20.35 -10.08 43.95
N PRO A 24 20.14 -9.85 45.28
CA PRO A 24 20.27 -8.63 46.10
C PRO A 24 21.07 -8.85 47.43
N GLY A 25 21.40 -7.75 48.13
CA GLY A 25 21.17 -7.59 49.59
C GLY A 25 22.26 -7.98 50.61
N SER A 26 22.60 -7.05 51.52
CA SER A 26 22.47 -7.22 52.99
C SER A 26 22.97 -5.98 53.77
N ARG A 27 22.37 -5.76 54.94
CA ARG A 27 22.59 -4.66 55.90
C ARG A 27 23.83 -4.93 56.78
N ASN A 28 24.43 -3.88 57.35
CA ASN A 28 24.70 -3.89 58.80
C ASN A 28 24.89 -2.50 59.41
N THR A 29 24.72 -2.45 60.72
CA THR A 29 24.47 -1.29 61.60
C THR A 29 25.60 -1.07 62.63
N VAL A 30 25.76 0.20 63.04
CA VAL A 30 25.94 0.70 64.45
C VAL A 30 27.34 0.83 65.11
N THR A 31 27.47 1.95 65.87
CA THR A 31 28.40 2.34 66.98
C THR A 31 29.88 2.59 66.67
N GLY A 32 30.61 3.54 67.25
CA GLY A 32 30.40 4.53 68.33
C GLY A 32 31.76 5.09 68.81
N SER A 33 31.70 5.97 69.82
CA SER A 33 32.77 6.36 70.77
C SER A 33 33.45 7.74 70.67
N SER A 34 33.47 8.35 71.86
CA SER A 34 34.02 9.62 72.34
C SER A 34 35.54 9.56 72.52
N HIS A 35 36.24 10.70 72.44
CA HIS A 35 37.37 10.99 73.34
C HIS A 35 37.60 12.50 73.53
N ASP A 36 38.05 12.77 74.75
CA ASP A 36 38.22 14.02 75.50
C ASP A 36 39.47 14.82 75.08
N GLY A 37 39.55 16.11 75.47
CA GLY A 37 40.79 16.88 75.32
C GLY A 37 40.67 18.41 75.35
N LYS A 38 40.65 19.00 76.55
CA LYS A 38 40.93 20.43 76.81
C LYS A 38 42.34 20.81 76.39
N HIS A 39 42.59 22.02 75.83
CA HIS A 39 43.76 22.86 76.14
C HIS A 39 43.64 24.30 75.56
N HIS A 40 43.71 25.30 76.46
CA HIS A 40 44.41 26.60 76.40
C HIS A 40 44.28 27.59 75.20
N LEU A 41 43.60 28.72 75.50
CA LEU A 41 43.99 30.14 75.40
C LEU A 41 44.81 30.72 74.20
N ARG A 42 44.26 31.87 73.73
CA ARG A 42 44.86 33.12 73.18
C ARG A 42 45.17 33.20 71.67
N GLY A 43 44.77 34.33 71.09
CA GLY A 43 45.55 35.02 70.05
C GLY A 43 44.76 35.60 68.88
N SER A 44 44.32 36.85 69.01
CA SER A 44 43.85 37.72 67.93
C SER A 44 44.88 37.91 66.81
N GLY A 45 44.45 37.98 65.54
CA GLY A 45 45.31 38.37 64.43
C GLY A 45 44.57 38.55 63.10
N GLN A 46 43.79 39.64 62.97
CA GLN A 46 43.40 40.16 61.66
C GLN A 46 44.64 40.67 60.92
N ARG A 47 44.84 40.26 59.67
CA ARG A 47 45.57 41.06 58.69
C ARG A 47 44.88 41.02 57.33
N SER A 48 44.38 42.20 56.98
CA SER A 48 43.70 42.61 55.76
C SER A 48 44.64 42.68 54.56
N GLY A 49 44.11 42.47 53.34
CA GLY A 49 44.61 43.21 52.18
C GLY A 49 44.45 42.61 50.78
N ARG A 50 43.33 42.92 50.13
CA ARG A 50 43.31 43.59 48.81
C ARG A 50 43.62 42.75 47.55
N ARG A 51 42.80 41.73 47.25
CA ARG A 51 42.60 41.20 45.87
C ARG A 51 41.20 40.59 45.68
N GLU A 52 40.11 41.28 46.04
CA GLU A 52 38.78 40.62 45.94
C GLU A 52 37.62 41.44 45.38
N HIS A 53 37.79 42.72 45.02
CA HIS A 53 36.62 43.46 44.50
C HIS A 53 36.20 43.13 43.05
N ARG A 54 37.02 42.43 42.26
CA ARG A 54 36.62 41.98 40.90
C ARG A 54 36.07 40.54 40.88
N HIS A 55 36.25 39.76 41.95
CA HIS A 55 35.73 38.40 42.06
C HIS A 55 34.35 38.35 42.72
N GLU A 56 34.05 39.21 43.70
CA GLU A 56 32.76 39.18 44.39
C GLU A 56 31.55 39.56 43.51
N ALA A 57 31.69 40.54 42.60
CA ALA A 57 30.63 40.88 41.65
C ALA A 57 30.36 39.75 40.63
N GLY A 58 31.40 39.02 40.21
CA GLY A 58 31.28 37.86 39.31
C GLY A 58 30.73 36.60 39.99
N VAL A 59 30.94 36.47 41.31
CA VAL A 59 30.39 35.37 42.12
C VAL A 59 28.92 35.62 42.46
N ALA A 60 28.54 36.86 42.79
CA ALA A 60 27.12 37.24 42.98
C ALA A 60 26.31 37.12 41.67
N GLY A 61 26.88 37.54 40.53
CA GLY A 61 26.26 37.34 39.21
C GLY A 61 26.10 35.86 38.84
N LYS A 62 27.13 35.03 39.05
CA LYS A 62 27.06 33.57 38.83
C LYS A 62 26.06 32.86 39.75
N ALA A 63 25.91 33.30 41.00
CA ALA A 63 24.94 32.74 41.93
C ALA A 63 23.49 33.07 41.52
N ALA A 64 23.24 34.30 41.07
CA ALA A 64 21.94 34.70 40.51
C ALA A 64 21.64 33.96 39.19
N ASP A 65 22.63 33.80 38.31
CA ASP A 65 22.50 33.02 37.07
C ASP A 65 22.22 31.53 37.37
N HIS A 66 22.84 30.97 38.40
CA HIS A 66 22.59 29.59 38.83
C HIS A 66 21.18 29.39 39.43
N ASP A 67 20.64 30.36 40.17
CA ASP A 67 19.26 30.34 40.65
C ASP A 67 18.26 30.41 39.49
N LEU A 68 18.49 31.30 38.53
CA LEU A 68 17.68 31.41 37.31
C LEU A 68 17.76 30.14 36.44
N GLN A 69 18.93 29.51 36.35
CA GLN A 69 19.12 28.24 35.67
C GLN A 69 18.36 27.11 36.36
N SER A 70 18.45 27.02 37.70
CA SER A 70 17.72 26.04 38.51
C SER A 70 16.19 26.19 38.38
N ARG A 71 15.69 27.42 38.40
CA ARG A 71 14.26 27.73 38.15
C ARG A 71 13.85 27.35 36.72
N THR A 72 14.69 27.65 35.74
CA THR A 72 14.46 27.30 34.33
C THR A 72 14.38 25.79 34.14
N ASP A 73 15.27 25.03 34.77
CA ASP A 73 15.28 23.57 34.67
C ASP A 73 14.11 22.92 35.43
N THR A 74 13.67 23.53 36.54
CA THR A 74 12.44 23.15 37.23
C THR A 74 11.20 23.37 36.35
N ILE A 75 11.09 24.54 35.70
CA ILE A 75 9.98 24.85 34.78
C ILE A 75 10.01 23.91 33.56
N LYS A 76 11.19 23.61 33.00
CA LYS A 76 11.33 22.62 31.91
C LYS A 76 10.90 21.22 32.34
N SER A 77 11.26 20.79 33.55
CA SER A 77 10.82 19.52 34.12
C SER A 77 9.30 19.48 34.29
N GLN A 78 8.70 20.53 34.84
CA GLN A 78 7.25 20.68 34.95
C GLN A 78 6.56 20.63 33.58
N ILE A 79 7.07 21.36 32.58
CA ILE A 79 6.55 21.33 31.20
C ILE A 79 6.62 19.91 30.61
N SER A 80 7.70 19.16 30.87
CA SER A 80 7.84 17.77 30.42
C SER A 80 6.80 16.85 31.06
N GLU A 81 6.58 16.96 32.37
CA GLU A 81 5.56 16.21 33.09
C GLU A 81 4.14 16.57 32.62
N TYR A 82 3.84 17.85 32.40
CA TYR A 82 2.58 18.29 31.78
C TYR A 82 2.43 17.76 30.35
N GLY A 83 3.53 17.68 29.58
CA GLY A 83 3.57 17.06 28.26
C GLY A 83 3.16 15.58 28.32
N LYS A 84 3.69 14.82 29.28
CA LYS A 84 3.32 13.40 29.51
C LYS A 84 1.84 13.26 29.87
N ILE A 85 1.31 14.11 30.76
CA ILE A 85 -0.12 14.10 31.13
C ILE A 85 -1.00 14.41 29.92
N LYS A 86 -0.63 15.41 29.11
CA LYS A 86 -1.36 15.76 27.88
C LYS A 86 -1.36 14.60 26.88
N SER A 87 -0.23 13.93 26.69
CA SER A 87 -0.13 12.75 25.83
C SER A 87 -0.99 11.58 26.35
N ALA A 88 -0.97 11.31 27.66
CA ALA A 88 -1.80 10.28 28.26
C ALA A 88 -3.30 10.58 28.12
N PHE A 89 -3.70 11.84 28.29
CA PHE A 89 -5.09 12.26 28.09
C PHE A 89 -5.53 12.17 26.63
N SER A 90 -4.65 12.53 25.69
CA SER A 90 -4.91 12.34 24.25
C SER A 90 -5.11 10.86 23.94
N ALA A 91 -4.24 9.98 24.44
CA ALA A 91 -4.38 8.54 24.24
C ALA A 91 -5.70 7.98 24.83
N MET A 92 -6.10 8.46 26.01
CA MET A 92 -7.38 8.10 26.63
C MET A 92 -8.56 8.56 25.79
N ARG A 93 -8.56 9.82 25.32
CA ARG A 93 -9.60 10.37 24.44
C ARG A 93 -9.72 9.57 23.14
N ASP A 94 -8.58 9.20 22.53
CA ASP A 94 -8.57 8.43 21.29
C ASP A 94 -9.10 6.99 21.51
N ALA A 95 -8.80 6.39 22.67
CA ALA A 95 -9.39 5.10 23.07
C ALA A 95 -10.90 5.20 23.31
N ALA A 96 -11.36 6.26 24.00
CA ALA A 96 -12.77 6.51 24.23
C ALA A 96 -13.53 6.75 22.92
N ALA A 97 -12.94 7.48 21.96
CA ALA A 97 -13.51 7.68 20.63
C ALA A 97 -13.67 6.36 19.85
N LYS A 98 -12.68 5.45 19.94
CA LYS A 98 -12.78 4.12 19.33
C LYS A 98 -13.89 3.26 19.96
N LEU A 99 -14.06 3.37 21.28
CA LEU A 99 -15.09 2.63 22.01
C LEU A 99 -16.50 3.19 21.76
N ALA A 100 -16.61 4.51 21.61
CA ALA A 100 -17.86 5.19 21.31
C ALA A 100 -18.34 4.94 19.87
N ASN A 101 -17.46 4.45 18.99
CA ASN A 101 -17.82 4.15 17.60
C ASN A 101 -18.74 2.91 17.52
N PRO A 102 -20.00 3.04 17.07
CA PRO A 102 -20.94 1.92 16.96
C PRO A 102 -20.46 0.80 16.04
N THR A 103 -19.65 1.12 15.02
CA THR A 103 -19.10 0.13 14.06
C THR A 103 -18.14 -0.85 14.73
N THR A 104 -17.48 -0.46 15.82
CA THR A 104 -16.64 -1.35 16.64
C THR A 104 -17.45 -2.51 17.21
N TRP A 105 -18.73 -2.28 17.52
CA TRP A 105 -19.63 -3.23 18.16
C TRP A 105 -20.47 -4.06 17.19
N SER A 106 -20.58 -3.59 15.94
CA SER A 106 -21.23 -4.31 14.83
C SER A 106 -20.22 -4.93 13.85
N ALA A 107 -18.92 -4.86 14.15
CA ALA A 107 -17.88 -5.48 13.35
C ALA A 107 -18.08 -6.99 13.25
N LEU A 108 -18.12 -7.48 12.01
CA LEU A 108 -18.19 -8.90 11.69
C LEU A 108 -16.82 -9.39 11.24
N THR A 109 -16.54 -10.66 11.52
CA THR A 109 -15.38 -11.34 10.98
C THR A 109 -15.85 -12.27 9.87
N ALA A 110 -15.20 -12.25 8.72
CA ALA A 110 -15.49 -13.18 7.64
C ALA A 110 -14.37 -14.24 7.59
N THR A 111 -14.76 -15.50 7.43
CA THR A 111 -13.81 -16.61 7.27
C THR A 111 -14.18 -17.40 6.04
N SER A 112 -13.20 -17.62 5.16
CA SER A 112 -13.33 -18.49 4.00
C SER A 112 -12.86 -19.90 4.36
N SER A 113 -13.54 -20.92 3.85
CA SER A 113 -13.07 -22.32 3.96
C SER A 113 -11.90 -22.60 3.03
N ASP A 114 -11.77 -21.85 1.94
CA ASP A 114 -10.63 -21.90 1.04
C ASP A 114 -10.18 -20.48 0.70
N THR A 115 -9.15 -20.02 1.42
CA THR A 115 -8.56 -18.69 1.23
C THR A 115 -7.73 -18.60 -0.05
N THR A 116 -7.41 -19.72 -0.71
CA THR A 116 -6.71 -19.72 -2.00
C THR A 116 -7.67 -19.46 -3.17
N MET A 117 -8.95 -19.79 -2.99
CA MET A 117 -10.03 -19.52 -3.95
C MET A 117 -10.55 -18.09 -3.79
N ALA A 118 -10.93 -17.71 -2.57
CA ALA A 118 -11.49 -16.41 -2.29
C ALA A 118 -11.21 -15.96 -0.85
N THR A 119 -10.91 -14.67 -0.71
CA THR A 119 -10.90 -13.99 0.59
C THR A 119 -12.13 -13.10 0.69
N VAL A 120 -12.71 -13.03 1.89
CA VAL A 120 -13.95 -12.28 2.14
C VAL A 120 -13.70 -11.34 3.30
N ILE A 121 -14.15 -10.10 3.14
CA ILE A 121 -14.09 -9.03 4.12
C ILE A 121 -15.53 -8.59 4.39
N ALA A 122 -15.98 -8.76 5.63
CA ALA A 122 -17.27 -8.25 6.07
C ALA A 122 -17.17 -6.74 6.34
N GLY A 123 -17.97 -5.93 5.66
CA GLY A 123 -18.10 -4.51 5.94
C GLY A 123 -19.17 -4.22 6.99
N ALA A 124 -19.29 -2.94 7.36
CA ALA A 124 -20.27 -2.49 8.32
C ALA A 124 -21.70 -2.70 7.78
N GLY A 125 -22.56 -3.38 8.53
CA GLY A 125 -23.95 -3.64 8.14
C GLY A 125 -24.20 -4.97 7.42
N SER A 126 -23.17 -5.82 7.27
CA SER A 126 -23.38 -7.18 6.77
C SER A 126 -24.20 -8.05 7.74
N GLY A 127 -24.98 -8.97 7.19
CA GLY A 127 -25.67 -9.98 7.98
C GLY A 127 -24.71 -11.07 8.46
N ALA A 128 -24.87 -11.52 9.71
CA ALA A 128 -24.20 -12.74 10.16
C ALA A 128 -24.85 -13.95 9.46
N GLY A 129 -24.05 -14.84 8.87
CA GLY A 129 -24.56 -15.96 8.10
C GLY A 129 -23.48 -16.81 7.45
N SER A 130 -23.85 -17.96 6.90
CA SER A 130 -22.95 -18.70 6.00
C SER A 130 -23.39 -18.47 4.56
N TYR A 131 -22.42 -18.26 3.69
CA TYR A 131 -22.64 -18.05 2.26
C TYR A 131 -21.89 -19.13 1.49
N ALA A 132 -22.59 -19.82 0.60
CA ALA A 132 -21.97 -20.73 -0.36
C ALA A 132 -21.46 -19.89 -1.53
N LEU A 133 -20.16 -19.98 -1.81
CA LEU A 133 -19.53 -19.27 -2.92
C LEU A 133 -19.00 -20.31 -3.90
N ASP A 134 -19.34 -20.14 -5.18
CA ASP A 134 -18.76 -20.93 -6.27
C ASP A 134 -18.26 -19.98 -7.37
N VAL A 135 -17.01 -20.16 -7.81
CA VAL A 135 -16.34 -19.27 -8.77
C VAL A 135 -16.14 -20.02 -10.08
N ALA A 136 -16.93 -19.67 -11.10
CA ALA A 136 -16.85 -20.31 -12.42
C ALA A 136 -15.62 -19.82 -13.20
N ASN A 137 -15.38 -18.51 -13.22
CA ASN A 137 -14.20 -17.92 -13.84
C ASN A 137 -13.86 -16.55 -13.25
N LEU A 138 -12.59 -16.15 -13.41
CA LEU A 138 -12.11 -14.84 -12.99
C LEU A 138 -12.29 -13.80 -14.10
N ALA A 139 -12.39 -12.55 -13.68
CA ALA A 139 -12.29 -11.41 -14.56
C ALA A 139 -10.86 -11.35 -15.12
N SER A 140 -10.75 -11.13 -16.43
CA SER A 140 -9.48 -10.99 -17.12
C SER A 140 -9.52 -9.78 -18.03
N ALA A 141 -8.35 -9.16 -18.22
CA ALA A 141 -8.19 -8.04 -19.12
C ALA A 141 -7.67 -8.56 -20.45
N GLN A 142 -8.16 -7.99 -21.55
CA GLN A 142 -7.66 -8.34 -22.88
C GLN A 142 -6.16 -8.01 -22.98
N SER A 143 -5.40 -8.86 -23.65
CA SER A 143 -4.00 -8.60 -24.01
C SER A 143 -3.70 -9.06 -25.42
N LEU A 144 -3.03 -8.20 -26.18
CA LEU A 144 -2.56 -8.44 -27.53
C LEU A 144 -1.03 -8.40 -27.57
N SER A 145 -0.42 -9.19 -28.46
CA SER A 145 1.00 -9.14 -28.76
C SER A 145 1.23 -9.02 -30.26
N SER A 146 2.21 -8.22 -30.65
CA SER A 146 2.62 -8.10 -32.04
C SER A 146 3.47 -9.31 -32.48
N LYS A 147 3.69 -9.41 -33.79
CA LYS A 147 4.82 -10.18 -34.33
C LYS A 147 6.16 -9.66 -33.76
N GLY A 148 7.21 -10.46 -33.90
CA GLY A 148 8.56 -10.02 -33.56
C GLY A 148 9.09 -9.02 -34.58
N PHE A 149 9.71 -7.95 -34.10
CA PHE A 149 10.45 -6.98 -34.90
C PHE A 149 11.93 -7.04 -34.55
N ALA A 150 12.81 -6.67 -35.48
CA ALA A 150 14.22 -6.51 -35.14
C ALA A 150 14.40 -5.43 -34.05
N ASN A 151 15.47 -5.53 -33.26
CA ASN A 151 15.73 -4.59 -32.18
C ASN A 151 15.87 -3.17 -32.73
N ASN A 152 15.15 -2.22 -32.13
CA ASN A 152 15.06 -0.82 -32.56
C ASN A 152 14.54 -0.63 -34.00
N ALA A 153 13.87 -1.63 -34.58
CA ALA A 153 13.20 -1.44 -35.85
C ALA A 153 12.11 -0.38 -35.73
N THR A 154 12.03 0.45 -36.75
CA THR A 154 10.87 1.30 -36.97
C THR A 154 9.74 0.44 -37.54
N VAL A 155 8.52 0.80 -37.19
CA VAL A 155 7.33 0.03 -37.54
C VAL A 155 6.59 0.63 -38.72
N GLY A 156 6.73 1.91 -39.02
CA GLY A 156 5.98 2.61 -40.06
C GLY A 156 5.53 3.97 -39.57
N SER A 157 4.68 4.65 -40.33
CA SER A 157 4.10 5.94 -39.96
C SER A 157 2.60 5.96 -40.22
N GLY A 158 1.92 6.93 -39.60
CA GLY A 158 0.49 7.13 -39.74
C GLY A 158 -0.19 7.31 -38.39
N SER A 159 -1.36 6.72 -38.22
CA SER A 159 -2.15 6.86 -36.99
C SER A 159 -2.67 5.53 -36.47
N MET A 160 -2.52 5.31 -35.17
CA MET A 160 -3.02 4.15 -34.45
C MET A 160 -4.19 4.59 -33.55
N THR A 161 -5.38 4.03 -33.74
CA THR A 161 -6.55 4.34 -32.93
C THR A 161 -6.87 3.16 -32.02
N ILE A 162 -7.02 3.44 -30.73
CA ILE A 162 -7.41 2.47 -29.71
C ILE A 162 -8.81 2.80 -29.24
N GLU A 163 -9.70 1.81 -29.30
CA GLU A 163 -11.08 1.94 -28.87
C GLU A 163 -11.40 0.86 -27.84
N LEU A 164 -11.90 1.27 -26.68
CA LEU A 164 -12.38 0.34 -25.66
C LEU A 164 -13.80 -0.13 -25.99
N GLY A 165 -14.09 -1.39 -25.67
CA GLY A 165 -15.39 -1.98 -25.94
C GLY A 165 -15.46 -3.46 -25.60
N GLN A 166 -16.57 -4.07 -25.97
CA GLN A 166 -16.87 -5.47 -25.74
C GLN A 166 -16.86 -6.24 -27.04
N TRP A 167 -16.11 -7.33 -27.05
CA TRP A 167 -16.17 -8.33 -28.11
C TRP A 167 -17.32 -9.29 -27.88
N SER A 168 -18.03 -9.66 -28.94
CA SER A 168 -19.06 -10.69 -28.95
C SER A 168 -19.09 -11.44 -30.28
N GLY A 169 -19.88 -12.51 -30.33
CA GLY A 169 -19.96 -13.41 -31.48
C GLY A 169 -18.77 -14.37 -31.56
N THR A 170 -18.90 -15.35 -32.45
CA THR A 170 -17.84 -16.34 -32.69
C THR A 170 -16.59 -15.64 -33.23
N ASN A 171 -15.44 -15.92 -32.64
CA ASN A 171 -14.15 -15.31 -33.04
C ASN A 171 -14.14 -13.78 -33.00
N ASN A 172 -14.88 -13.16 -32.07
CA ASN A 172 -14.93 -11.70 -31.90
C ASN A 172 -15.49 -10.97 -33.15
N SER A 173 -16.44 -11.58 -33.87
CA SER A 173 -17.06 -11.03 -35.08
C SER A 173 -17.82 -9.71 -34.87
N THR A 174 -18.05 -9.29 -33.62
CA THR A 174 -18.79 -8.08 -33.28
C THR A 174 -18.08 -7.31 -32.17
N PHE A 175 -18.04 -5.99 -32.31
CA PHE A 175 -17.48 -5.07 -31.33
C PHE A 175 -18.50 -3.99 -30.96
N THR A 176 -18.73 -3.82 -29.67
CA THR A 176 -19.60 -2.77 -29.13
C THR A 176 -18.76 -1.81 -28.31
N SER A 177 -18.69 -0.55 -28.73
CA SER A 177 -17.93 0.49 -28.05
C SER A 177 -18.37 0.64 -26.60
N LYS A 178 -17.41 0.88 -25.69
CA LYS A 178 -17.69 1.08 -24.28
C LYS A 178 -18.35 2.43 -24.05
N ASP A 179 -19.51 2.43 -23.38
CA ASP A 179 -20.21 3.67 -23.06
C ASP A 179 -19.34 4.62 -22.20
N GLY A 180 -19.38 5.90 -22.53
CA GLY A 180 -18.54 6.94 -21.92
C GLY A 180 -17.04 6.90 -22.26
N ALA A 181 -16.58 5.95 -23.09
CA ALA A 181 -15.21 5.95 -23.61
C ALA A 181 -15.17 6.45 -25.05
N THR A 182 -14.19 7.29 -25.38
CA THR A 182 -13.95 7.75 -26.75
C THR A 182 -12.76 7.03 -27.37
N PRO A 183 -12.79 6.72 -28.68
CA PRO A 183 -11.60 6.25 -29.39
C PRO A 183 -10.47 7.27 -29.28
N VAL A 184 -9.25 6.79 -28.99
CA VAL A 184 -8.06 7.63 -28.84
C VAL A 184 -7.11 7.36 -30.00
N SER A 185 -6.87 8.40 -30.79
CA SER A 185 -5.95 8.36 -31.93
C SER A 185 -4.55 8.81 -31.52
N ILE A 186 -3.54 8.05 -31.94
CA ILE A 186 -2.12 8.21 -31.56
C ILE A 186 -1.31 8.30 -32.85
N SER A 187 -0.67 9.44 -33.10
CA SER A 187 0.17 9.66 -34.28
C SER A 187 1.53 8.97 -34.13
N ILE A 188 1.91 8.19 -35.15
CA ILE A 188 3.17 7.44 -35.22
C ILE A 188 4.04 8.03 -36.34
N SER A 189 5.28 8.37 -36.02
CA SER A 189 6.30 8.85 -36.96
C SER A 189 7.06 7.68 -37.55
N SER A 190 7.59 7.84 -38.78
CA SER A 190 8.42 6.83 -39.44
C SER A 190 9.72 6.50 -38.70
N THR A 191 10.13 7.37 -37.76
CA THR A 191 11.28 7.18 -36.88
C THR A 191 10.95 6.50 -35.56
N ASP A 192 9.66 6.28 -35.26
CA ASP A 192 9.27 5.69 -33.98
C ASP A 192 9.60 4.20 -33.94
N THR A 193 10.28 3.81 -32.87
CA THR A 193 10.50 2.41 -32.50
C THR A 193 9.34 1.88 -31.67
N LEU A 194 9.29 0.57 -31.42
CA LEU A 194 8.32 -0.02 -30.48
C LEU A 194 8.38 0.61 -29.07
N ALA A 195 9.56 1.06 -28.64
CA ALA A 195 9.69 1.77 -27.37
C ALA A 195 9.00 3.14 -27.40
N ASN A 196 9.11 3.87 -28.50
CA ASN A 196 8.42 5.14 -28.68
C ASN A 196 6.89 4.94 -28.73
N ILE A 197 6.42 3.90 -29.44
CA ILE A 197 4.99 3.57 -29.48
C ILE A 197 4.47 3.21 -28.09
N ARG A 198 5.20 2.38 -27.34
CA ARG A 198 4.86 2.06 -25.94
C ARG A 198 4.65 3.33 -25.12
N ASP A 199 5.60 4.26 -25.20
CA ASP A 199 5.55 5.49 -24.41
C ASP A 199 4.37 6.38 -24.83
N LYS A 200 4.09 6.49 -26.13
CA LYS A 200 2.92 7.20 -26.66
C LYS A 200 1.59 6.56 -26.22
N VAL A 201 1.47 5.23 -26.27
CA VAL A 201 0.27 4.52 -25.80
C VAL A 201 0.06 4.70 -24.31
N ASN A 202 1.12 4.61 -23.50
CA ASN A 202 1.01 4.82 -22.05
C ASN A 202 0.68 6.27 -21.69
N ALA A 203 1.09 7.24 -22.50
CA ALA A 203 0.79 8.66 -22.31
C ALA A 203 -0.58 9.08 -22.84
N SER A 204 -1.20 8.30 -23.73
CA SER A 204 -2.46 8.69 -24.42
C SER A 204 -3.70 8.65 -23.54
N GLY A 205 -3.65 7.91 -22.42
CA GLY A 205 -4.81 7.72 -21.56
C GLY A 205 -5.92 6.84 -22.16
N ALA A 206 -5.64 6.07 -23.22
CA ALA A 206 -6.60 5.22 -23.94
C ALA A 206 -7.17 4.02 -23.14
N GLY A 207 -6.94 3.96 -21.82
CA GLY A 207 -7.39 2.86 -20.95
C GLY A 207 -6.67 1.52 -21.18
N VAL A 208 -5.53 1.55 -21.87
CA VAL A 208 -4.63 0.41 -22.07
C VAL A 208 -3.24 0.72 -21.53
N LEU A 209 -2.43 -0.31 -21.35
CA LEU A 209 -1.02 -0.25 -21.00
C LEU A 209 -0.22 -1.00 -22.06
N ALA A 210 0.89 -0.40 -22.50
CA ALA A 210 1.83 -1.01 -23.43
C ALA A 210 3.13 -1.36 -22.73
N SER A 211 3.75 -2.46 -23.17
CA SER A 211 5.08 -2.91 -22.76
C SER A 211 5.81 -3.50 -23.97
N VAL A 212 7.14 -3.43 -23.95
CA VAL A 212 7.98 -4.08 -24.97
C VAL A 212 8.69 -5.24 -24.32
N VAL A 213 8.54 -6.42 -24.90
CA VAL A 213 9.27 -7.62 -24.51
C VAL A 213 10.34 -7.87 -25.56
N THR A 214 11.60 -7.86 -25.15
CA THR A 214 12.75 -8.08 -26.04
C THR A 214 13.43 -9.37 -25.65
N ASP A 215 13.68 -10.24 -26.63
CA ASP A 215 14.47 -11.44 -26.52
C ASP A 215 15.64 -11.41 -27.53
N ALA A 216 16.41 -12.51 -27.60
CA ALA A 216 17.56 -12.61 -28.50
C ALA A 216 17.20 -12.55 -30.00
N THR A 217 15.93 -12.77 -30.34
CA THR A 217 15.41 -12.85 -31.71
C THR A 217 14.64 -11.60 -32.14
N GLY A 218 14.28 -10.71 -31.20
CA GLY A 218 13.67 -9.42 -31.50
C GLY A 218 12.85 -8.83 -30.36
N SER A 219 12.10 -7.79 -30.68
CA SER A 219 11.20 -7.08 -29.77
C SER A 219 9.74 -7.28 -30.18
N ARG A 220 8.84 -7.40 -29.19
CA ARG A 220 7.40 -7.49 -29.37
C ARG A 220 6.71 -6.41 -28.54
N LEU A 221 5.71 -5.77 -29.12
CA LEU A 221 4.82 -4.88 -28.38
C LEU A 221 3.69 -5.71 -27.79
N VAL A 222 3.48 -5.57 -26.49
CA VAL A 222 2.37 -6.18 -25.76
C VAL A 222 1.49 -5.05 -25.23
N ILE A 223 0.21 -5.06 -25.62
CA ILE A 223 -0.79 -4.08 -25.18
C ILE A 223 -1.84 -4.84 -24.38
N ARG A 224 -2.16 -4.35 -23.18
CA ARG A 224 -3.15 -4.94 -22.29
C ARG A 224 -4.13 -3.87 -21.82
N SER A 225 -5.39 -4.22 -21.68
CA SER A 225 -6.36 -3.32 -21.03
C SER A 225 -5.97 -3.05 -19.58
N ARG A 226 -6.17 -1.81 -19.12
CA ARG A 226 -5.80 -1.42 -17.76
C ARG A 226 -6.68 -2.10 -16.72
N ASP A 227 -7.95 -2.28 -17.06
CA ASP A 227 -8.97 -2.88 -16.20
C ASP A 227 -9.42 -4.25 -16.76
N THR A 228 -9.90 -5.14 -15.89
CA THR A 228 -10.50 -6.43 -16.29
C THR A 228 -11.97 -6.27 -16.67
N GLY A 229 -12.57 -7.29 -17.28
CA GLY A 229 -14.01 -7.30 -17.59
C GLY A 229 -14.30 -7.14 -19.07
N GLU A 230 -15.42 -7.69 -19.53
CA GLU A 230 -15.81 -7.77 -20.95
C GLU A 230 -15.90 -6.40 -21.62
N ALA A 231 -16.43 -5.39 -20.92
CA ALA A 231 -16.52 -4.02 -21.41
C ALA A 231 -15.16 -3.31 -21.56
N ASN A 232 -14.09 -3.90 -21.01
CA ASN A 232 -12.71 -3.40 -21.08
C ASN A 232 -11.87 -4.19 -22.11
N GLY A 233 -12.52 -4.88 -23.06
CA GLY A 233 -11.86 -5.25 -24.30
C GLY A 233 -11.45 -4.02 -25.11
N PHE A 234 -10.70 -4.22 -26.17
CA PHE A 234 -10.31 -3.14 -27.06
C PHE A 234 -10.04 -3.60 -28.48
N ARG A 235 -10.19 -2.66 -29.40
CA ARG A 235 -9.83 -2.75 -30.80
C ARG A 235 -8.68 -1.81 -31.09
N ILE A 236 -7.80 -2.20 -32.01
CA ILE A 236 -6.76 -1.34 -32.55
C ILE A 236 -6.94 -1.24 -34.06
N THR A 237 -7.20 -0.05 -34.56
CA THR A 237 -7.22 0.22 -36.01
C THR A 237 -6.04 1.12 -36.36
N THR A 238 -5.57 0.99 -37.60
CA THR A 238 -4.42 1.76 -38.10
C THR A 238 -4.77 2.41 -39.43
N ALA A 239 -4.45 3.69 -39.57
CA ALA A 239 -4.33 4.36 -40.84
C ALA A 239 -2.82 4.43 -41.16
N ASP A 240 -2.35 3.53 -42.01
CA ASP A 240 -0.96 3.48 -42.46
C ASP A 240 -0.76 4.46 -43.63
N ASP A 241 0.38 5.16 -43.65
CA ASP A 241 0.69 6.15 -44.68
C ASP A 241 0.99 5.50 -46.05
N ASP A 242 1.26 4.19 -46.08
CA ASP A 242 1.40 3.43 -47.34
C ASP A 242 0.05 3.16 -48.04
N GLY A 243 -1.06 3.56 -47.41
CA GLY A 243 -2.41 3.44 -47.93
C GLY A 243 -3.07 2.07 -47.68
N ASN A 244 -2.41 1.14 -46.98
CA ASN A 244 -2.94 -0.20 -46.72
C ASN A 244 -2.93 -0.58 -45.22
N GLY A 245 -4.03 -0.31 -44.54
CA GLY A 245 -4.19 -0.62 -43.11
C GLY A 245 -4.46 -2.10 -42.76
N ALA A 246 -4.36 -3.05 -43.69
CA ALA A 246 -4.82 -4.43 -43.48
C ALA A 246 -3.82 -5.54 -43.86
N ASP A 247 -2.61 -5.20 -44.32
CA ASP A 247 -1.66 -6.18 -44.87
C ASP A 247 -0.62 -6.73 -43.87
N ALA A 248 -0.73 -6.33 -42.60
CA ALA A 248 0.20 -6.67 -41.52
C ALA A 248 1.67 -6.27 -41.79
N ASN A 249 1.90 -5.34 -42.73
CA ASN A 249 3.16 -4.65 -42.93
C ASN A 249 3.10 -3.25 -42.33
N GLY A 250 4.25 -2.60 -42.17
CA GLY A 250 4.24 -1.25 -41.62
C GLY A 250 3.55 -1.17 -40.23
N LEU A 251 2.85 -0.07 -40.03
CA LEU A 251 2.07 0.19 -38.83
C LEU A 251 0.87 -0.77 -38.72
N SER A 252 0.33 -1.24 -39.85
CA SER A 252 -0.77 -2.20 -39.90
C SER A 252 -0.45 -3.56 -39.24
N ALA A 253 0.84 -3.85 -39.02
CA ALA A 253 1.31 -4.97 -38.20
C ALA A 253 0.85 -4.90 -36.72
N LEU A 254 0.44 -3.72 -36.24
CA LEU A 254 -0.06 -3.49 -34.89
C LEU A 254 -1.60 -3.41 -34.82
N ALA A 255 -2.30 -3.66 -35.93
CA ALA A 255 -3.75 -3.64 -35.96
C ALA A 255 -4.37 -4.93 -35.38
N TYR A 256 -5.56 -4.77 -34.80
CA TYR A 256 -6.42 -5.85 -34.35
C TYR A 256 -7.87 -5.39 -34.43
N ASP A 257 -8.55 -5.81 -35.50
CA ASP A 257 -9.98 -5.65 -35.71
C ASP A 257 -10.57 -6.90 -36.39
N PRO A 258 -10.91 -7.95 -35.62
CA PRO A 258 -11.60 -9.13 -36.15
C PRO A 258 -12.91 -8.83 -36.90
N THR A 259 -13.60 -7.70 -36.63
CA THR A 259 -14.81 -7.34 -37.39
C THR A 259 -14.51 -7.03 -38.87
N ALA A 260 -13.29 -6.61 -39.15
CA ALA A 260 -12.77 -6.33 -40.50
C ALA A 260 -11.83 -7.45 -41.01
N SER A 261 -11.80 -8.62 -40.35
CA SER A 261 -10.84 -9.71 -40.62
C SER A 261 -9.37 -9.32 -40.44
N ILE A 262 -9.09 -8.31 -39.62
CA ILE A 262 -7.73 -7.86 -39.32
C ILE A 262 -7.30 -8.46 -37.99
N SER A 263 -6.25 -9.28 -37.99
CA SER A 263 -5.71 -9.92 -36.78
C SER A 263 -4.18 -9.96 -36.82
N SER A 264 -3.56 -8.83 -37.21
CA SER A 264 -2.10 -8.69 -37.27
C SER A 264 -1.44 -8.91 -35.91
N MET A 265 -2.09 -8.46 -34.83
CA MET A 265 -1.72 -8.83 -33.46
C MET A 265 -2.42 -10.12 -33.00
N THR A 266 -1.71 -10.91 -32.21
CA THR A 266 -2.26 -12.12 -31.56
C THR A 266 -2.92 -11.76 -30.24
N GLN A 267 -4.18 -12.18 -30.04
CA GLN A 267 -4.86 -12.08 -28.74
C GLN A 267 -4.34 -13.18 -27.80
N ASN A 268 -3.56 -12.80 -26.77
CA ASN A 268 -3.05 -13.74 -25.78
C ASN A 268 -4.10 -14.02 -24.67
N THR A 269 -4.90 -13.03 -24.32
CA THR A 269 -5.97 -13.14 -23.32
C THR A 269 -7.17 -12.35 -23.80
N ALA A 270 -8.37 -12.93 -23.69
CA ALA A 270 -9.63 -12.23 -23.95
C ALA A 270 -10.10 -11.47 -22.71
N ALA A 271 -10.79 -10.35 -22.89
CA ALA A 271 -11.47 -9.66 -21.80
C ALA A 271 -12.67 -10.49 -21.33
N LYS A 272 -12.77 -10.79 -20.03
CA LYS A 272 -13.88 -11.56 -19.44
C LYS A 272 -14.28 -10.96 -18.10
N ASN A 273 -15.57 -11.05 -17.76
CA ASN A 273 -16.07 -10.78 -16.42
C ASN A 273 -15.79 -11.97 -15.50
N ALA A 274 -15.66 -11.70 -14.20
CA ALA A 274 -15.73 -12.73 -13.17
C ALA A 274 -17.17 -13.20 -13.07
N ASN A 275 -17.40 -14.51 -13.16
CA ASN A 275 -18.72 -15.10 -12.91
C ASN A 275 -18.62 -16.03 -11.72
N LEU A 276 -19.52 -15.80 -10.76
CA LEU A 276 -19.61 -16.59 -9.55
C LEU A 276 -21.06 -16.74 -9.11
N THR A 277 -21.32 -17.66 -8.20
CA THR A 277 -22.62 -17.77 -7.53
C THR A 277 -22.48 -17.59 -6.03
N ILE A 278 -23.42 -16.87 -5.42
CA ILE A 278 -23.55 -16.74 -3.97
C ILE A 278 -24.90 -17.30 -3.55
N ASN A 279 -24.90 -18.38 -2.76
CA ASN A 279 -26.11 -19.11 -2.39
C ASN A 279 -26.96 -19.51 -3.62
N GLY A 280 -26.30 -19.81 -4.75
CA GLY A 280 -26.94 -20.13 -6.03
C GLY A 280 -27.36 -18.92 -6.87
N LEU A 281 -27.23 -17.69 -6.39
CA LEU A 281 -27.48 -16.49 -7.18
C LEU A 281 -26.27 -16.15 -8.04
N ALA A 282 -26.43 -16.13 -9.37
CA ALA A 282 -25.39 -15.76 -10.30
C ALA A 282 -25.04 -14.25 -10.19
N ILE A 283 -23.75 -13.97 -10.10
CA ILE A 283 -23.17 -12.62 -10.06
C ILE A 283 -22.10 -12.55 -11.14
N SER A 284 -22.18 -11.51 -11.96
CA SER A 284 -21.14 -11.15 -12.92
C SER A 284 -20.50 -9.83 -12.52
N SER A 285 -19.17 -9.73 -12.59
CA SER A 285 -18.45 -8.50 -12.25
C SER A 285 -17.30 -8.26 -13.21
N ALA A 286 -17.06 -6.99 -13.55
CA ALA A 286 -15.88 -6.59 -14.32
C ALA A 286 -14.56 -6.78 -13.53
N SER A 287 -14.62 -6.91 -12.19
CA SER A 287 -13.45 -7.02 -11.33
C SER A 287 -13.43 -8.33 -10.53
N ASN A 288 -12.23 -8.78 -10.18
CA ASN A 288 -12.04 -9.87 -9.21
C ASN A 288 -12.24 -9.42 -7.76
N ASN A 289 -12.37 -8.12 -7.52
CA ASN A 289 -12.76 -7.55 -6.23
C ASN A 289 -14.22 -7.10 -6.30
N ILE A 290 -15.10 -7.87 -5.69
CA ILE A 290 -16.55 -7.74 -5.80
C ILE A 290 -17.08 -7.16 -4.50
N GLU A 291 -17.65 -5.97 -4.60
CA GLU A 291 -18.25 -5.25 -3.47
C GLU A 291 -19.78 -5.40 -3.50
N GLY A 292 -20.41 -5.54 -2.35
CA GLY A 292 -21.86 -5.54 -2.21
C GLY A 292 -22.57 -6.85 -2.57
N ALA A 293 -21.83 -7.96 -2.72
CA ALA A 293 -22.38 -9.26 -3.15
C ALA A 293 -23.42 -9.85 -2.15
N SER A 294 -23.39 -9.37 -0.91
CA SER A 294 -24.53 -9.25 0.01
C SER A 294 -24.33 -7.96 0.80
N THR A 295 -25.38 -7.33 1.35
CA THR A 295 -25.35 -6.00 1.98
C THR A 295 -24.02 -5.74 2.72
N ALA A 296 -23.20 -4.84 2.17
CA ALA A 296 -21.90 -4.40 2.70
C ALA A 296 -20.73 -5.41 2.80
N SER A 297 -20.67 -6.51 2.03
CA SER A 297 -19.48 -7.40 1.99
C SER A 297 -18.59 -7.20 0.75
N ARG A 298 -17.26 -7.37 0.89
CA ARG A 298 -16.27 -7.36 -0.22
C ARG A 298 -15.62 -8.73 -0.33
N SER A 299 -15.56 -9.30 -1.53
CA SER A 299 -14.90 -10.58 -1.81
C SER A 299 -13.82 -10.42 -2.88
N THR A 300 -12.64 -10.99 -2.68
CA THR A 300 -11.56 -11.03 -3.67
C THR A 300 -11.38 -12.47 -4.17
N CYS A 301 -11.65 -12.71 -5.45
CA CYS A 301 -11.46 -14.01 -6.08
C CYS A 301 -10.03 -14.14 -6.62
N SER A 302 -9.37 -15.26 -6.31
CA SER A 302 -7.96 -15.50 -6.68
C SER A 302 -7.78 -16.71 -7.60
N ARG A 303 -8.76 -17.63 -7.66
CA ARG A 303 -8.70 -18.83 -8.54
C ARG A 303 -10.11 -19.36 -8.90
N PRO A 304 -10.32 -19.95 -10.10
CA PRO A 304 -11.55 -20.68 -10.43
C PRO A 304 -11.69 -21.98 -9.62
N GLY A 305 -12.93 -22.33 -9.27
CA GLY A 305 -13.28 -23.59 -8.60
C GLY A 305 -13.05 -24.82 -9.48
N SER A 306 -12.72 -25.96 -8.86
CA SER A 306 -12.79 -27.28 -9.50
C SER A 306 -14.22 -27.86 -9.38
N PRO A 307 -14.68 -28.75 -10.28
CA PRO A 307 -16.07 -29.24 -10.33
C PRO A 307 -16.49 -29.96 -9.03
N PRO A 308 -17.80 -30.13 -8.78
CA PRO A 308 -18.39 -29.96 -7.45
C PRO A 308 -17.93 -31.05 -6.47
N SER A 309 -17.18 -30.63 -5.46
CA SER A 309 -17.08 -31.29 -4.17
C SER A 309 -17.78 -30.39 -3.14
N PRO A 310 -18.54 -30.93 -2.18
CA PRO A 310 -19.49 -30.12 -1.42
C PRO A 310 -18.76 -29.11 -0.53
N SER A 311 -19.12 -27.84 -0.70
CA SER A 311 -18.88 -26.71 0.21
C SER A 311 -17.45 -26.17 0.35
N ALA A 312 -17.10 -25.21 -0.50
CA ALA A 312 -16.40 -24.02 0.00
C ALA A 312 -17.42 -23.15 0.78
N ARG A 313 -17.70 -23.54 2.04
CA ARG A 313 -18.52 -22.77 2.98
C ARG A 313 -17.76 -21.53 3.43
N THR A 314 -18.21 -20.34 3.07
CA THR A 314 -17.75 -19.12 3.77
C THR A 314 -18.63 -18.97 5.00
N ARG A 315 -18.03 -19.00 6.20
CA ARG A 315 -18.72 -18.67 7.45
C ARG A 315 -18.48 -17.20 7.74
N THR A 316 -19.50 -16.36 7.64
CA THR A 316 -19.47 -15.04 8.29
C THR A 316 -19.67 -15.29 9.78
N ALA A 317 -18.63 -15.01 10.55
CA ALA A 317 -18.50 -15.40 11.94
C ALA A 317 -19.16 -14.41 12.92
N SER A 318 -19.40 -14.97 14.09
CA SER A 318 -20.22 -14.50 15.21
C SER A 318 -19.83 -13.14 15.80
N ARG A 319 -20.84 -12.48 16.38
CA ARG A 319 -20.72 -11.22 17.14
C ARG A 319 -19.73 -11.41 18.30
N ARG A 320 -18.74 -10.53 18.41
CA ARG A 320 -17.76 -10.55 19.50
C ARG A 320 -18.47 -10.24 20.84
N ARG A 321 -18.88 -11.26 21.59
CA ARG A 321 -19.41 -11.10 22.95
C ARG A 321 -18.25 -10.77 23.89
N SER A 322 -18.16 -9.52 24.33
CA SER A 322 -17.32 -9.13 25.46
C SER A 322 -18.00 -9.61 26.75
N THR A 323 -17.69 -10.82 27.20
CA THR A 323 -18.06 -11.26 28.55
C THR A 323 -17.08 -10.66 29.55
N THR A 324 -17.45 -9.52 30.13
CA THR A 324 -16.83 -9.04 31.37
C THR A 324 -17.31 -9.95 32.50
N SER A 325 -16.47 -10.91 32.88
CA SER A 325 -16.67 -11.75 34.06
C SER A 325 -16.58 -10.88 35.32
N SER A 326 -17.72 -10.43 35.85
CA SER A 326 -17.79 -9.84 37.18
C SER A 326 -17.57 -10.94 38.22
N ARG A 327 -16.35 -11.02 38.76
CA ARG A 327 -16.04 -11.90 39.89
C ARG A 327 -16.49 -11.18 41.16
N ARG A 328 -17.73 -11.46 41.58
CA ARG A 328 -18.28 -11.08 42.86
C ARG A 328 -17.59 -11.93 43.94
N THR A 329 -16.66 -11.35 44.68
CA THR A 329 -16.16 -11.95 45.93
C THR A 329 -17.16 -11.61 47.03
N THR A 330 -17.92 -12.59 47.48
CA THR A 330 -18.72 -12.53 48.71
C THR A 330 -17.98 -13.23 49.84
N ALA A 331 -18.07 -12.59 51.02
CA ALA A 331 -17.56 -12.98 52.35
C ALA A 331 -16.07 -12.78 52.57
#